data_AF-A0A383F1A2-F1
#
_entry.id   AF-A0A383F1A2-F1
#
_cell.length_a   1.000
_cell.length_b   1.000
_cell.length_c   1.000
_cell.angle_alpha   90.00
_cell.angle_beta   90.00
_cell.angle_gamma   90.00
#
_symmetry.space_group_name_H-M   'P 1'
#
loop_
_entity.id
_entity.type
_entity.pdbx_description
1 polymer ?
#
loop_
_entity_poly.entity_id
_entity_poly.type
_entity_poly.pdbx_seq_one_letter_code
_entity_poly.pdbx_strand_id
1 'polypeptide(L)'
;MRFSNKDSRRVFTAIVLVVMSVLSVVVHAQSSRRVTEAMVDEWMTSLSNWGRWGSDDELGTLNLITLEKRRAALGLATAGISVSLSHNYLTERAVDATSPIGREMLGPDRPGPFRSDRYTFAYHGYAHSHMDSLCHMMHD
;
A
#
# COMPACT_ATOMS: atom_id res chain seq x y z
N MET A 1 54.97 8.79 28.57
CA MET A 1 54.82 7.51 27.86
C MET A 1 53.65 7.64 26.89
N ARG A 2 53.91 7.92 25.60
CA ARG A 2 52.84 8.10 24.58
C ARG A 2 52.51 6.73 24.01
N PHE A 3 51.38 6.15 24.40
CA PHE A 3 50.89 4.92 23.77
C PHE A 3 50.55 5.22 22.30
N SER A 4 51.05 4.37 21.41
CA SER A 4 50.92 4.50 19.96
C SER A 4 49.46 4.33 19.54
N ASN A 5 48.91 5.35 18.89
CA ASN A 5 47.52 5.40 18.37
C ASN A 5 47.20 4.30 17.34
N LYS A 6 48.22 3.53 16.93
CA LYS A 6 48.14 2.43 15.95
C LYS A 6 47.62 1.13 16.59
N ASP A 7 47.95 0.87 17.85
CA ASP A 7 47.55 -0.36 18.55
C ASP A 7 46.09 -0.29 19.01
N SER A 8 45.65 0.89 19.47
CA SER A 8 44.26 1.17 19.83
C SER A 8 43.31 0.99 18.65
N ARG A 9 43.73 1.42 17.45
CA ARG A 9 42.96 1.24 16.21
C ARG A 9 42.85 -0.23 15.82
N ARG A 10 43.93 -1.01 15.94
CA ARG A 10 43.94 -2.44 15.61
C ARG A 10 43.04 -3.26 16.54
N VAL A 11 43.08 -2.97 17.84
CA VAL A 11 42.23 -3.62 18.85
C VAL A 11 40.75 -3.26 18.62
N PHE A 12 40.46 -1.98 18.35
CA PHE A 12 39.10 -1.54 18.04
C PHE A 12 38.56 -2.21 16.76
N THR A 13 39.35 -2.27 15.69
CA THR A 13 38.94 -2.94 14.45
C THR A 13 38.73 -4.44 14.64
N ALA A 14 39.57 -5.12 15.44
CA ALA A 14 39.40 -6.54 15.74
C ALA A 14 38.11 -6.80 16.56
N ILE A 15 37.80 -5.96 17.55
CA ILE A 15 36.57 -6.06 18.35
C ILE A 15 35.33 -5.86 17.47
N VAL A 16 35.34 -4.86 16.59
CA VAL A 16 34.21 -4.60 15.67
C VAL A 16 33.98 -5.79 14.74
N LEU A 17 35.04 -6.40 14.20
CA LEU A 17 34.92 -7.59 13.33
C LEU A 17 34.41 -8.83 14.08
N VAL A 18 34.85 -9.03 15.34
CA VAL A 18 34.35 -10.13 16.18
C VAL A 18 32.86 -9.94 16.50
N VAL A 19 32.45 -8.73 16.90
CA VAL A 19 31.03 -8.41 17.16
C VAL A 19 30.16 -8.60 15.91
N MET A 20 30.66 -8.20 14.73
CA MET A 20 29.97 -8.42 13.46
C MET A 20 29.86 -9.91 13.07
N SER A 21 30.84 -10.75 13.44
CA SER A 21 30.79 -12.19 13.15
C SER A 21 29.80 -12.96 14.03
N VAL A 22 29.56 -12.49 15.26
CA VAL A 22 28.66 -13.13 16.23
C VAL A 22 27.18 -12.73 15.99
N LEU A 23 26.93 -11.60 15.33
CA LEU A 23 25.60 -11.18 14.87
C LEU A 23 25.27 -11.74 13.48
N SER A 24 25.42 -13.06 13.31
CA SER A 24 24.76 -13.75 12.20
C SER A 24 23.27 -13.83 12.52
N VAL A 25 22.52 -12.77 12.20
CA VAL A 25 21.06 -12.82 12.20
C VAL A 25 20.67 -13.86 11.16
N VAL A 26 20.22 -15.03 11.61
CA VAL A 26 19.63 -16.03 10.73
C VAL A 26 18.31 -15.43 10.22
N VAL A 27 18.37 -14.83 9.03
CA VAL A 27 17.19 -14.39 8.30
C VAL A 27 16.38 -15.65 7.98
N HIS A 28 15.38 -15.93 8.82
CA HIS A 28 14.40 -16.96 8.52
C HIS A 28 13.52 -16.42 7.41
N ALA A 29 13.89 -16.69 6.17
CA ALA A 29 12.96 -16.56 5.06
C ALA A 29 11.76 -17.47 5.35
N GLN A 30 10.56 -16.92 5.19
CA GLN A 30 9.33 -17.68 5.39
C GLN A 30 9.36 -18.90 4.45
N SER A 31 9.16 -20.11 4.97
CA SER A 31 9.13 -21.32 4.14
C SER A 31 7.98 -21.21 3.14
N SER A 32 8.29 -21.18 1.85
CA SER A 32 7.25 -21.20 0.82
C SER A 32 6.55 -22.55 0.84
N ARG A 33 5.23 -22.54 1.07
CA ARG A 33 4.39 -23.73 0.93
C ARG A 33 3.91 -23.79 -0.51
N ARG A 34 4.01 -24.95 -1.14
CA ARG A 34 3.47 -25.16 -2.49
C ARG A 34 1.95 -25.03 -2.43
N VAL A 35 1.40 -24.03 -3.12
CA VAL A 35 -0.04 -23.84 -3.33
C VAL A 35 -0.39 -24.42 -4.69
N THR A 36 -1.37 -25.33 -4.74
CA THR A 36 -1.89 -25.89 -5.99
C THR A 36 -3.23 -25.25 -6.34
N GLU A 37 -3.62 -25.31 -7.62
CA GLU A 37 -4.94 -24.87 -8.10
C GLU A 37 -6.09 -25.44 -7.26
N ALA A 38 -6.12 -26.77 -7.07
CA ALA A 38 -7.14 -27.43 -6.25
C ALA A 38 -7.23 -26.91 -4.80
N MET A 39 -6.13 -26.40 -4.23
CA MET A 39 -6.17 -25.79 -2.90
C MET A 39 -6.81 -24.41 -2.95
N VAL A 40 -6.56 -23.63 -4.02
CA VAL A 40 -7.20 -22.34 -4.22
C VAL A 40 -8.71 -22.52 -4.41
N ASP A 41 -9.13 -23.49 -5.23
CA ASP A 41 -10.55 -23.78 -5.45
C ASP A 41 -11.25 -24.20 -4.14
N GLU A 42 -10.58 -25.03 -3.32
CA GLU A 42 -11.08 -25.37 -1.98
C GLU A 42 -11.20 -24.13 -1.09
N TRP A 43 -10.24 -23.21 -1.12
CA TRP A 43 -10.27 -22.00 -0.31
C TRP A 43 -11.32 -20.99 -0.76
N MET A 44 -11.59 -20.87 -2.05
CA MET A 44 -12.65 -20.00 -2.57
C MET A 44 -14.01 -20.34 -1.97
N THR A 45 -14.22 -21.60 -1.59
CA THR A 45 -15.45 -22.05 -0.92
C THR A 45 -15.32 -22.09 0.60
N SER A 46 -14.26 -22.70 1.14
CA SER A 46 -14.09 -22.93 2.58
C SER A 46 -13.70 -21.69 3.39
N LEU A 47 -13.01 -20.72 2.78
CA LEU A 47 -12.56 -19.48 3.41
C LEU A 47 -13.37 -18.27 2.93
N SER A 48 -14.69 -18.44 2.89
CA SER A 48 -15.62 -17.50 2.29
C SER A 48 -16.48 -16.77 3.34
N ASN A 49 -16.90 -15.54 3.01
CA ASN A 49 -17.97 -14.83 3.72
C ASN A 49 -19.35 -14.94 3.04
N TRP A 50 -19.49 -15.74 1.98
CA TRP A 50 -20.77 -15.96 1.31
C TRP A 50 -21.87 -16.35 2.31
N GLY A 51 -23.03 -15.68 2.22
CA GLY A 51 -24.17 -15.92 3.11
C GLY A 51 -24.04 -15.35 4.54
N ARG A 52 -22.88 -14.82 4.94
CA ARG A 52 -22.67 -14.26 6.28
C ARG A 52 -23.64 -13.12 6.64
N TRP A 53 -24.04 -12.32 5.65
CA TRP A 53 -24.93 -11.17 5.82
C TRP A 53 -26.27 -11.31 5.09
N GLY A 54 -26.59 -12.52 4.61
CA GLY A 54 -27.79 -12.79 3.81
C GLY A 54 -27.45 -13.16 2.35
N SER A 55 -28.41 -13.75 1.66
CA SER A 55 -28.26 -14.15 0.24
C SER A 55 -28.18 -12.97 -0.72
N ASP A 56 -28.75 -11.84 -0.32
CA ASP A 56 -28.93 -10.66 -1.17
C ASP A 56 -27.90 -9.56 -0.80
N ASP A 57 -26.84 -9.90 -0.05
CA ASP A 57 -25.80 -8.95 0.34
C ASP A 57 -24.90 -8.56 -0.84
N GLU A 58 -24.73 -7.26 -1.05
CA GLU A 58 -23.83 -6.69 -2.06
C GLU A 58 -22.67 -5.87 -1.44
N LEU A 59 -22.60 -5.80 -0.10
CA LEU A 59 -21.63 -4.96 0.62
C LEU A 59 -20.41 -5.72 1.12
N GLY A 60 -20.54 -7.03 1.37
CA GLY A 60 -19.46 -7.86 1.90
C GLY A 60 -18.93 -7.32 3.24
N THR A 61 -17.61 -7.22 3.38
CA THR A 61 -16.98 -6.79 4.64
C THR A 61 -17.25 -5.33 5.00
N LEU A 62 -17.80 -4.50 4.11
CA LEU A 62 -18.28 -3.15 4.47
C LEU A 62 -19.38 -3.19 5.54
N ASN A 63 -20.10 -4.31 5.67
CA ASN A 63 -21.04 -4.56 6.76
C ASN A 63 -20.40 -4.51 8.16
N LEU A 64 -19.07 -4.64 8.27
CA LEU A 64 -18.35 -4.48 9.53
C LEU A 64 -18.18 -3.01 9.97
N ILE A 65 -18.45 -2.04 9.08
CA ILE A 65 -18.35 -0.60 9.36
C ILE A 65 -19.66 -0.11 9.99
N THR A 66 -19.95 -0.60 11.20
CA THR A 66 -21.19 -0.27 11.95
C THR A 66 -21.20 1.16 12.49
N LEU A 67 -22.37 1.62 12.97
CA LEU A 67 -22.50 2.93 13.61
C LEU A 67 -21.63 3.06 14.86
N GLU A 68 -21.52 2.00 15.65
CA GLU A 68 -20.67 1.94 16.85
C GLU A 68 -19.20 2.08 16.48
N LYS A 69 -18.75 1.37 15.43
CA LYS A 69 -17.37 1.48 14.93
C LYS A 69 -17.06 2.87 14.39
N ARG A 70 -18.00 3.49 13.66
CA ARG A 70 -17.88 4.87 13.18
C ARG A 70 -17.75 5.86 14.34
N ARG A 71 -18.60 5.74 15.37
CA ARG A 71 -18.52 6.58 16.58
C ARG A 71 -17.21 6.41 17.33
N ALA A 72 -16.75 5.16 17.50
CA ALA A 72 -15.46 4.88 18.13
C ALA A 72 -14.29 5.50 17.36
N ALA A 73 -14.30 5.40 16.02
CA ALA A 73 -13.26 5.99 15.17
C ALA A 73 -13.22 7.52 15.27
N LEU A 74 -14.39 8.19 15.32
CA LEU A 74 -14.45 9.64 15.54
C LEU A 74 -13.80 10.07 16.85
N GLY A 75 -13.94 9.27 17.92
CA GLY A 75 -13.32 9.52 19.21
C GLY A 75 -11.79 9.44 19.21
N LEU A 76 -11.16 8.90 18.17
CA LEU A 76 -9.69 8.84 18.05
C LEU A 76 -9.06 10.16 17.62
N ALA A 77 -9.83 11.05 16.99
CA ALA A 77 -9.33 12.33 16.51
C ALA A 77 -9.13 13.31 17.69
N THR A 78 -7.86 13.55 18.07
CA THR A 78 -7.51 14.41 19.22
C THR A 78 -6.77 15.68 18.82
N ALA A 79 -5.87 15.60 17.83
CA ALA A 79 -5.03 16.72 17.41
C ALA A 79 -5.65 17.60 16.31
N GLY A 80 -6.74 17.15 15.67
CA GLY A 80 -7.36 17.88 14.56
C GLY A 80 -6.49 17.94 13.28
N ILE A 81 -5.45 17.11 13.19
CA ILE A 81 -4.54 17.07 12.02
C ILE A 81 -5.12 16.09 10.99
N SER A 82 -5.27 16.57 9.75
CA SER A 82 -5.59 15.73 8.60
C SER A 82 -4.34 15.47 7.78
N VAL A 83 -4.10 14.21 7.44
CA VAL A 83 -2.99 13.78 6.57
C VAL A 83 -3.60 13.07 5.36
N SER A 84 -3.27 13.53 4.16
CA SER A 84 -3.70 12.83 2.96
C SER A 84 -2.94 11.51 2.80
N LEU A 85 -3.68 10.43 2.58
CA LEU A 85 -3.13 9.12 2.19
C LEU A 85 -3.20 8.89 0.68
N SER A 86 -3.64 9.90 -0.09
CA SER A 86 -3.66 9.81 -1.55
C SER A 86 -2.25 9.93 -2.11
N HIS A 87 -1.91 9.08 -3.07
CA HIS A 87 -0.74 9.25 -3.91
C HIS A 87 -0.89 10.52 -4.78
N ASN A 88 0.22 11.22 -5.02
CA ASN A 88 0.25 12.29 -6.00
C ASN A 88 -0.11 11.75 -7.39
N TYR A 89 -0.87 12.52 -8.17
CA TYR A 89 -1.24 12.09 -9.52
C TYR A 89 0.00 11.97 -10.40
N LEU A 90 0.23 10.76 -10.92
CA LEU A 90 1.30 10.49 -11.87
C LEU A 90 0.80 10.83 -13.27
N THR A 91 1.39 11.85 -13.89
CA THR A 91 1.02 12.33 -15.24
C THR A 91 1.96 11.81 -16.33
N GLU A 92 3.04 11.15 -15.94
CA GLU A 92 4.04 10.59 -16.84
C GLU A 92 4.03 9.07 -16.78
N ARG A 93 4.26 8.43 -17.92
CA ARG A 93 4.35 6.98 -18.00
C ARG A 93 5.68 6.51 -17.42
N ALA A 94 5.63 5.53 -16.52
CA ALA A 94 6.78 4.82 -16.00
C ALA A 94 6.55 3.30 -16.05
N VAL A 95 7.55 2.52 -15.65
CA VAL A 95 7.47 1.03 -15.62
C VAL A 95 6.36 0.56 -14.68
N ASP A 96 6.19 1.23 -13.56
CA ASP A 96 5.18 0.99 -12.52
C ASP A 96 3.97 1.94 -12.61
N ALA A 97 4.02 2.95 -13.48
CA ALA A 97 2.94 3.90 -13.75
C ALA A 97 2.46 3.80 -15.20
N THR A 98 1.85 2.68 -15.55
CA THR A 98 1.46 2.34 -16.93
C THR A 98 0.15 3.00 -17.41
N SER A 99 -0.58 3.66 -16.52
CA SER A 99 -1.83 4.36 -16.82
C SER A 99 -1.84 5.76 -16.20
N PRO A 100 -0.92 6.66 -16.63
CA PRO A 100 -0.83 8.01 -16.05
C PRO A 100 -2.12 8.79 -16.26
N ILE A 101 -2.39 9.71 -15.34
CA ILE A 101 -3.54 10.60 -15.41
C ILE A 101 -3.32 11.61 -16.55
N GLY A 102 -4.33 11.71 -17.41
CA GLY A 102 -4.38 12.76 -18.42
C GLY A 102 -4.76 14.09 -17.77
N ARG A 103 -4.04 15.16 -18.11
CA ARG A 103 -4.36 16.53 -17.70
C ARG A 103 -4.28 17.45 -18.91
N GLU A 104 -5.33 18.23 -19.13
CA GLU A 104 -5.41 19.20 -20.21
C GLU A 104 -6.00 20.50 -19.69
N MET A 105 -5.29 21.61 -19.92
CA MET A 105 -5.84 22.94 -19.68
C MET A 105 -6.75 23.35 -20.85
N LEU A 106 -7.99 23.71 -20.53
CA LEU A 106 -9.00 24.10 -21.50
C LEU A 106 -9.03 25.62 -21.69
N GLY A 107 -9.11 26.03 -22.96
CA GLY A 107 -9.20 27.44 -23.36
C GLY A 107 -8.00 28.32 -22.98
N PRO A 108 -6.74 27.86 -23.11
CA PRO A 108 -5.57 28.66 -22.76
C PRO A 108 -5.53 29.99 -23.54
N ASP A 109 -5.95 29.96 -24.81
CA ASP A 109 -5.95 31.11 -25.72
C ASP A 109 -7.24 31.94 -25.67
N ARG A 110 -8.21 31.59 -24.81
CA ARG A 110 -9.46 32.35 -24.70
C ARG A 110 -9.24 33.66 -23.95
N PRO A 111 -9.77 34.79 -24.44
CA PRO A 111 -9.73 36.04 -23.70
C PRO A 111 -10.55 35.94 -22.40
N GLY A 112 -10.14 36.68 -21.37
CA GLY A 112 -10.77 36.70 -20.05
C GLY A 112 -10.04 35.82 -19.02
N PRO A 113 -10.43 35.93 -17.73
CA PRO A 113 -9.63 35.41 -16.61
C PRO A 113 -9.87 33.93 -16.28
N PHE A 114 -10.89 33.30 -16.88
CA PHE A 114 -11.29 31.94 -16.50
C PHE A 114 -10.57 30.88 -17.31
N ARG A 115 -10.07 29.86 -16.63
CA ARG A 115 -9.49 28.65 -17.20
C ARG A 115 -10.09 27.44 -16.49
N SER A 116 -10.17 26.32 -17.18
CA SER A 116 -10.59 25.04 -16.59
C SER A 116 -9.60 23.95 -16.98
N ASP A 117 -9.58 22.87 -16.21
CA ASP A 117 -8.79 21.69 -16.52
C ASP A 117 -9.74 20.51 -16.81
N ARG A 118 -9.36 19.65 -17.74
CA ARG A 118 -9.90 18.30 -17.91
C ARG A 118 -8.88 17.30 -17.38
N TYR A 119 -9.34 16.43 -16.48
CA TYR A 119 -8.59 15.27 -16.02
C TYR A 119 -9.22 13.99 -16.56
N THR A 120 -8.39 13.01 -16.94
CA THR A 120 -8.84 11.69 -17.40
C THR A 120 -8.15 10.61 -16.57
N PHE A 121 -8.95 9.74 -15.99
CA PHE A 121 -8.52 8.66 -15.11
C PHE A 121 -8.83 7.32 -15.75
N ALA A 122 -7.87 6.41 -15.70
CA ALA A 122 -8.16 4.98 -15.78
C ALA A 122 -8.33 4.50 -14.34
N TYR A 123 -9.56 4.28 -13.87
CA TYR A 123 -9.85 4.01 -12.44
C TYR A 123 -9.21 2.72 -11.89
N HIS A 124 -8.94 1.76 -12.75
CA HIS A 124 -8.17 0.56 -12.39
C HIS A 124 -6.66 0.68 -12.71
N GLY A 125 -6.23 1.88 -13.07
CA GLY A 125 -4.84 2.17 -13.38
C GLY A 125 -3.99 2.31 -12.12
N TYR A 126 -2.73 1.88 -12.20
CA TYR A 126 -1.78 1.89 -11.09
C TYR A 126 -1.29 3.28 -10.65
N ALA A 127 -1.70 4.35 -11.33
CA ALA A 127 -1.14 5.70 -11.19
C ALA A 127 -1.75 6.56 -10.08
N HIS A 128 -2.70 6.03 -9.30
CA HIS A 128 -3.43 6.78 -8.29
C HIS A 128 -4.00 5.86 -7.20
N SER A 129 -4.22 6.42 -6.02
CA SER A 129 -4.93 5.73 -4.95
C SER A 129 -6.39 5.48 -5.34
N HIS A 130 -6.83 4.23 -5.24
CA HIS A 130 -8.20 3.81 -5.53
C HIS A 130 -8.66 2.71 -4.57
N MET A 131 -9.93 2.34 -4.66
CA MET A 131 -10.51 1.18 -3.98
C MET A 131 -11.15 0.28 -5.03
N ASP A 132 -10.82 -1.01 -4.99
CA ASP A 132 -11.43 -2.01 -5.85
C ASP A 132 -12.74 -2.51 -5.24
N SER A 133 -13.81 -2.48 -6.03
CA SER A 133 -15.11 -3.03 -5.63
C SER A 133 -15.09 -4.56 -5.64
N LEU A 134 -16.08 -5.20 -5.02
CA LEU A 134 -16.19 -6.67 -4.99
C LEU A 134 -16.24 -7.29 -6.39
N CYS A 135 -16.85 -6.60 -7.36
CA CYS A 135 -16.94 -7.03 -8.74
C CYS A 135 -15.68 -6.76 -9.57
N HIS A 136 -14.60 -6.29 -8.96
CA HIS A 136 -13.37 -5.96 -9.68
C HIS A 136 -12.65 -7.22 -10.22
N MET A 137 -12.73 -8.34 -9.51
CA MET A 137 -12.18 -9.62 -9.94
C MET A 137 -13.15 -10.73 -9.55
N MET A 138 -13.35 -11.69 -10.46
CA MET A 138 -14.16 -12.89 -10.24
C MET A 138 -13.35 -14.11 -10.66
N HIS A 139 -13.53 -15.22 -9.93
CA HIS A 139 -12.98 -16.53 -10.23
C HIS A 139 -14.16 -17.45 -10.56
N ASP A 140 -14.03 -18.23 -11.62
CA ASP A 140 -15.06 -19.16 -12.11
C ASP A 140 -15.12 -20.45 -11.27
#